data_AF-A0ABD0N483-F1
#
_entry.id   AF-A0ABD0N483-F1
#
_cell.length_a   1.000
_cell.length_b   1.000
_cell.length_c   1.000
_cell.angle_alpha   90.00
_cell.angle_beta   90.00
_cell.angle_gamma   90.00
#
_symmetry.space_group_name_H-M   'P 1'
#
loop_
_entity.id
_entity.type
_entity.pdbx_description
1 polymer ?
#
loop_
_entity_poly.entity_id
_entity_poly.type
_entity_poly.pdbx_seq_one_letter_code
_entity_poly.pdbx_strand_id
1 'polypeptide(L)'
;RLSTANDEIVEVLLSKQQVLGALRFIRSVGAHDNVSARKFLDAARQTNDTMLFYTIFRFFEQRNMRLRGNPGFNQGEHCEEHVAYFKQVFGDNALMKQATA
;
A
#
# COMPACT_ATOMS: atom_id res chain seq x y z
N ARG A 1 14.00 16.75 11.65
CA ARG A 1 13.75 17.55 10.42
C ARG A 1 14.05 16.79 9.12
N LEU A 2 14.64 15.58 9.13
CA LEU A 2 14.88 14.74 7.93
C LEU A 2 13.62 14.04 7.36
N SER A 3 12.48 14.05 8.07
CA SER A 3 11.26 13.38 7.62
C SER A 3 10.68 13.99 6.34
N THR A 4 10.76 15.32 6.20
CA THR A 4 10.10 16.04 5.10
C THR A 4 10.71 15.72 3.74
N ALA A 5 12.04 15.59 3.64
CA ALA A 5 12.70 15.30 2.37
C ALA A 5 12.36 13.89 1.85
N ASN A 6 12.26 12.90 2.74
CA ASN A 6 11.86 11.55 2.34
C ASN A 6 10.39 11.52 1.87
N ASP A 7 9.51 12.24 2.58
CA ASP A 7 8.10 12.35 2.21
C ASP A 7 7.93 13.07 0.87
N GLU A 8 8.68 14.16 0.62
CA GLU A 8 8.72 14.87 -0.65
C GLU A 8 9.20 13.96 -1.80
N ILE A 9 10.27 13.18 -1.60
CA ILE A 9 10.76 12.22 -2.61
C ILE A 9 9.69 11.19 -2.93
N VAL A 10 9.00 10.65 -1.92
CA VAL A 10 7.90 9.70 -2.13
C VAL A 10 6.76 10.35 -2.92
N GLU A 11 6.35 11.57 -2.59
CA GLU A 11 5.31 12.29 -3.32
C GLU A 11 5.68 12.56 -4.77
N VAL A 12 6.93 12.95 -5.04
CA VAL A 12 7.45 13.12 -6.39
C VAL A 12 7.43 11.78 -7.16
N LEU A 13 7.82 10.67 -6.54
CA LEU A 13 7.79 9.37 -7.20
C LEU A 13 6.36 8.90 -7.50
N LEU A 14 5.42 9.11 -6.57
CA LEU A 14 4.03 8.72 -6.75
C LEU A 14 3.33 9.59 -7.81
N SER A 15 3.58 10.90 -7.85
CA SER A 15 3.04 11.79 -8.91
C SER A 15 3.52 11.41 -10.32
N LYS A 16 4.71 10.81 -10.43
CA LYS A 16 5.26 10.25 -11.68
C LYS A 16 4.81 8.81 -11.95
N GLN A 17 3.86 8.28 -11.17
CA GLN A 17 3.37 6.90 -11.27
C GLN A 17 4.48 5.84 -11.03
N GLN A 18 5.61 6.21 -10.42
CA GLN A 18 6.72 5.32 -10.12
C GLN A 18 6.52 4.61 -8.77
N VAL A 19 5.40 3.88 -8.62
CA VAL A 19 4.97 3.29 -7.34
C VAL A 19 5.99 2.30 -6.77
N LEU A 20 6.55 1.43 -7.61
CA LEU A 20 7.63 0.50 -7.20
C LEU A 20 8.94 1.23 -6.85
N GLY A 21 9.18 2.39 -7.44
CA GLY A 21 10.31 3.26 -7.09
C GLY A 21 10.15 3.83 -5.69
N ALA A 22 8.98 4.42 -5.42
CA ALA A 22 8.62 4.92 -4.09
C ALA A 22 8.70 3.79 -3.04
N LEU A 23 8.21 2.60 -3.36
CA LEU A 23 8.21 1.45 -2.44
C LEU A 23 9.63 0.99 -2.10
N ARG A 24 10.52 0.92 -3.09
CA ARG A 24 11.93 0.59 -2.87
C ARG A 24 12.64 1.64 -2.03
N PHE A 25 12.36 2.92 -2.30
CA PHE A 25 12.93 4.03 -1.56
C PHE A 25 12.55 3.97 -0.07
N ILE A 26 11.26 3.84 0.27
CA ILE A 26 10.81 3.78 1.67
C ILE A 26 11.39 2.57 2.42
N ARG A 27 11.64 1.46 1.72
CA ARG A 27 12.30 0.29 2.29
C ARG A 27 13.77 0.57 2.57
N SER A 28 14.47 1.24 1.64
CA SER A 28 15.89 1.60 1.82
C SER A 28 16.15 2.56 2.97
N VAL A 29 15.22 3.49 3.23
CA VAL A 29 15.32 4.45 4.35
C VAL A 29 14.70 3.94 5.65
N GLY A 30 14.21 2.69 5.67
CA GLY A 30 13.59 2.06 6.84
C GLY A 30 12.20 2.59 7.21
N ALA A 31 11.63 3.54 6.45
CA ALA A 31 10.35 4.19 6.75
C ALA A 31 9.10 3.41 6.33
N HIS A 32 9.25 2.20 5.79
CA HIS A 32 8.15 1.35 5.31
C HIS A 32 7.01 1.10 6.31
N ASP A 33 7.27 1.25 7.61
CA ASP A 33 6.26 1.08 8.68
C ASP A 33 5.43 2.33 8.97
N ASN A 34 5.77 3.50 8.43
CA ASN A 34 5.09 4.77 8.71
C ASN A 34 4.42 5.41 7.48
N VAL A 35 4.45 4.74 6.32
CA VAL A 35 3.85 5.29 5.10
C VAL A 35 2.35 5.08 5.05
N SER A 36 1.64 5.99 4.39
CA SER A 36 0.20 5.85 4.11
C SER A 36 -0.02 4.87 2.96
N ALA A 37 -0.74 3.77 3.21
CA ALA A 37 -1.07 2.80 2.17
C ALA A 37 -1.93 3.40 1.05
N ARG A 38 -2.86 4.29 1.42
CA ARG A 38 -3.78 4.97 0.50
C ARG A 38 -3.05 5.67 -0.65
N LYS A 39 -2.02 6.48 -0.35
CA LYS A 39 -1.27 7.21 -1.39
C LYS A 39 -0.67 6.27 -2.45
N PHE A 40 -0.18 5.10 -2.03
CA PHE A 40 0.40 4.11 -2.93
C PHE A 40 -0.67 3.35 -3.73
N LEU A 41 -1.79 3.02 -3.10
CA LEU A 41 -2.92 2.36 -3.76
C LEU A 41 -3.62 3.27 -4.77
N ASP A 42 -3.78 4.55 -4.44
CA ASP A 42 -4.27 5.59 -5.35
C ASP A 42 -3.37 5.71 -6.57
N ALA A 43 -2.06 5.87 -6.37
CA ALA A 43 -1.10 5.96 -7.46
C ALA A 43 -1.07 4.68 -8.32
N ALA A 44 -1.13 3.50 -7.70
CA ALA A 44 -1.19 2.23 -8.41
C ALA A 44 -2.48 2.11 -9.25
N ARG A 45 -3.62 2.53 -8.70
CA ARG A 45 -4.91 2.50 -9.41
C ARG A 45 -4.90 3.42 -10.63
N GLN A 46 -4.26 4.58 -10.55
CA GLN A 46 -4.13 5.52 -11.68
C GLN A 46 -3.31 4.95 -12.84
N THR A 47 -2.41 3.98 -12.60
CA THR A 47 -1.64 3.34 -13.67
C THR A 47 -2.47 2.40 -14.55
N ASN A 48 -3.69 2.04 -14.12
CA ASN A 48 -4.54 1.00 -14.71
C ASN A 48 -3.86 -0.38 -14.83
N ASP A 49 -2.73 -0.60 -14.14
CA ASP A 49 -2.07 -1.90 -14.03
C ASP A 49 -2.61 -2.64 -12.80
N THR A 50 -3.48 -3.61 -13.05
CA THR A 50 -4.09 -4.43 -12.01
C THR A 50 -3.06 -5.28 -11.27
N MET A 51 -2.01 -5.75 -11.95
CA MET A 51 -0.95 -6.54 -11.32
C MET A 51 -0.10 -5.69 -10.38
N LEU A 52 0.18 -4.44 -10.77
CA LEU A 52 0.84 -3.47 -9.90
C LEU A 52 -0.03 -3.18 -8.67
N PHE A 53 -1.32 -2.88 -8.87
CA PHE A 53 -2.24 -2.64 -7.76
C PHE A 53 -2.30 -3.83 -6.80
N TYR A 54 -2.43 -5.06 -7.33
CA TYR A 54 -2.41 -6.29 -6.53
C TYR A 54 -1.13 -6.38 -5.70
N THR A 55 0.03 -6.19 -6.33
CA THR A 55 1.34 -6.28 -5.66
C THR A 55 1.46 -5.28 -4.51
N ILE A 56 1.04 -4.03 -4.73
CA ILE A 56 1.07 -2.98 -3.71
C ILE A 56 0.09 -3.28 -2.57
N PHE A 57 -1.11 -3.76 -2.91
CA PHE A 57 -2.11 -4.15 -1.92
C PHE A 57 -1.59 -5.28 -1.02
N ARG A 58 -1.00 -6.33 -1.60
CA ARG A 58 -0.39 -7.45 -0.87
C ARG A 58 0.75 -7.01 0.05
N PHE A 59 1.58 -6.07 -0.41
CA PHE A 59 2.64 -5.52 0.40
C PHE A 59 2.11 -4.89 1.70
N PHE A 60 1.01 -4.12 1.60
CA PHE A 60 0.40 -3.51 2.78
C PHE A 60 -0.35 -4.50 3.66
N GLU A 61 -1.02 -5.51 3.10
CA GLU A 61 -1.59 -6.60 3.91
C GLU A 61 -0.53 -7.29 4.76
N GLN A 62 0.64 -7.60 4.18
CA GLN A 62 1.75 -8.22 4.91
C GLN A 62 2.32 -7.29 6.00
N ARG A 63 2.46 -6.00 5.70
CA ARG A 63 2.88 -5.00 6.70
C ARG A 63 1.88 -4.92 7.84
N ASN A 64 0.58 -4.84 7.54
CA ASN A 64 -0.49 -4.77 8.53
C ASN A 64 -0.50 -6.02 9.41
N MET A 65 -0.34 -7.20 8.80
CA MET A 65 -0.19 -8.47 9.52
C MET A 65 1.01 -8.44 10.46
N ARG A 66 2.17 -7.95 10.02
CA ARG A 66 3.37 -7.86 10.87
C ARG A 66 3.21 -6.87 12.02
N LEU A 67 2.61 -5.71 11.77
CA LEU A 67 2.48 -4.63 12.76
C LEU A 67 1.35 -4.85 13.75
N ARG A 68 0.24 -5.46 13.32
CA ARG A 68 -1.02 -5.55 14.09
C ARG A 68 -1.56 -6.97 14.26
N GLY A 69 -1.00 -7.96 13.56
CA GLY A 69 -1.60 -9.31 13.49
C GLY A 69 -2.89 -9.37 12.67
N ASN A 70 -3.23 -8.31 11.93
CA ASN A 70 -4.41 -8.22 11.09
C ASN A 70 -4.02 -7.65 9.72
N PRO A 71 -4.27 -8.35 8.60
CA PRO A 71 -3.94 -7.86 7.27
C PRO A 71 -4.84 -6.69 6.83
N GLY A 72 -6.00 -6.52 7.47
CA GLY A 72 -6.94 -5.45 7.16
C GLY A 72 -6.37 -4.04 7.36
N PHE A 73 -6.81 -3.13 6.49
CA PHE A 73 -6.52 -1.70 6.61
C PHE A 73 -7.36 -1.08 7.72
N ASN A 74 -6.77 -0.14 8.46
CA ASN A 74 -7.52 0.58 9.47
C ASN A 74 -8.48 1.57 8.81
N GLN A 75 -9.65 1.79 9.41
CA GLN A 75 -10.64 2.75 8.91
C GLN A 75 -10.07 4.18 8.84
N GLY A 76 -9.17 4.54 9.76
CA GLY A 76 -8.46 5.82 9.73
C GLY A 76 -7.49 6.01 8.55
N GLU A 77 -7.17 4.96 7.80
CA GLU A 77 -6.34 5.06 6.58
C GLU A 77 -7.17 5.32 5.31
N HIS A 78 -8.51 5.32 5.42
CA HIS A 78 -9.45 5.56 4.31
C HIS A 78 -9.18 4.68 3.07
N CYS A 79 -8.85 3.41 3.29
CA CYS A 79 -8.56 2.45 2.24
C CYS A 79 -9.77 1.61 1.82
N GLU A 80 -10.98 1.88 2.34
CA GLU A 80 -12.16 1.05 2.09
C GLU A 80 -12.51 0.95 0.61
N GLU A 81 -12.35 2.06 -0.13
CA GLU A 81 -12.59 2.10 -1.57
C GLU A 81 -11.61 1.20 -2.34
N HIS A 82 -10.34 1.17 -1.93
CA HIS A 82 -9.33 0.29 -2.53
C HIS A 82 -9.59 -1.18 -2.22
N VAL A 83 -10.05 -1.50 -1.01
CA VAL A 83 -10.46 -2.85 -0.65
C VAL A 83 -11.67 -3.28 -1.49
N ALA A 84 -12.67 -2.42 -1.66
CA ALA A 84 -13.83 -2.69 -2.51
C ALA A 84 -13.40 -2.92 -3.97
N TYR A 85 -12.51 -2.07 -4.50
CA TYR A 85 -11.96 -2.24 -5.84
C TYR A 85 -11.17 -3.55 -5.98
N PHE A 86 -10.33 -3.90 -5.00
CA PHE A 86 -9.61 -5.17 -4.99
C PHE A 86 -10.56 -6.37 -5.07
N LYS A 87 -11.62 -6.37 -4.25
CA LYS A 87 -12.65 -7.41 -4.25
C LYS A 87 -13.39 -7.49 -5.59
N GLN A 88 -13.67 -6.36 -6.21
CA GLN A 88 -14.33 -6.30 -7.51
C GLN A 88 -13.45 -6.89 -8.63
N VAL A 89 -12.14 -6.64 -8.60
CA VAL A 89 -11.20 -7.06 -9.66
C VAL A 89 -10.70 -8.50 -9.47
N PHE A 90 -10.39 -8.90 -8.23
CA PHE A 90 -9.75 -10.19 -7.93
C PHE A 90 -10.64 -11.18 -7.15
N GLY A 91 -11.79 -10.72 -6.67
CA GLY A 91 -12.69 -11.50 -5.82
C GLY A 91 -12.33 -11.46 -4.33
N ASP A 92 -13.32 -11.69 -3.47
CA ASP A 92 -13.14 -11.72 -2.00
C ASP A 92 -12.15 -12.80 -1.54
N ASN A 93 -12.06 -13.91 -2.29
CA ASN A 93 -11.16 -15.02 -1.96
C ASN A 93 -9.67 -14.67 -2.08
N ALA A 94 -9.32 -13.61 -2.81
CA ALA A 94 -7.94 -13.18 -3.01
C ALA A 94 -7.38 -12.39 -1.81
N LEU A 95 -8.23 -11.97 -0.86
CA LEU A 95 -7.79 -11.26 0.34
C LEU A 95 -6.97 -12.14 1.26
N MET A 96 -5.97 -11.55 1.93
CA MET A 96 -5.21 -12.26 2.95
C MET A 96 -6.13 -12.57 4.13
N LYS A 97 -6.33 -13.85 4.40
CA LYS A 97 -7.06 -14.29 5.60
C LYS A 97 -6.12 -14.18 6.80
N GLN A 98 -6.64 -13.77 7.95
CA GLN A 98 -5.93 -13.99 9.21
C GLN A 98 -5.66 -15.48 9.37
N ALA A 99 -4.43 -15.83 9.74
CA ALA A 99 -4.16 -17.17 10.21
C ALA A 99 -4.92 -17.34 11.53
N THR A 100 -5.97 -18.15 11.52
CA THR A 100 -6.61 -18.63 12.75
C THR A 100 -5.58 -19.49 13.48
N ALA A 101 -5.05 -18.97 14.60
CA ALA A 101 -4.25 -19.75 15.54
C ALA A 101 -5.14 -20.76 16.28
#